data_AF-Q4CKJ1-F1
#
_entry.id   AF-Q4CKJ1-F1
#
_cell.length_a   1.000
_cell.length_b   1.000
_cell.length_c   1.000
_cell.angle_alpha   90.00
_cell.angle_beta   90.00
_cell.angle_gamma   90.00
#
_symmetry.space_group_name_H-M   'P 1'
#
loop_
_entity.id
_entity.type
_entity.pdbx_description
1 polymer ?
#
loop_
_entity_poly.entity_id
_entity_poly.type
_entity_poly.pdbx_seq_one_letter_code
_entity_poly.pdbx_strand_id
1 'polypeptide(L)'
;MTSLNKSETQNISAAEEKVPSNLPQWTKGNYEINWVAVAVLALPPTMVFAAILAGIPLLPKTFAVAAFFYVFNGMIGITLGYHRLFSHRSFVAHPILQWICVFAGAGAFEGSAKWWGRNHRIHHSYVDTPKDPYDATRG
;
A
#
# COMPACT_ATOMS: atom_id res chain seq x y z
N MET A 1 1.21 -28.72 40.63
CA MET A 1 0.86 -27.88 39.47
C MET A 1 -0.44 -27.18 39.80
N THR A 2 -0.38 -25.90 40.20
CA THR A 2 -1.59 -25.13 40.57
C THR A 2 -2.33 -24.75 39.28
N SER A 3 -3.52 -25.32 39.07
CA SER A 3 -4.37 -24.95 37.93
C SER A 3 -4.93 -23.55 38.15
N LEU A 4 -4.64 -22.63 37.24
CA LEU A 4 -5.25 -21.29 37.23
C LEU A 4 -6.76 -21.42 37.08
N ASN A 5 -7.50 -20.62 37.83
CA ASN A 5 -8.96 -20.65 37.77
C ASN A 5 -9.46 -19.93 36.49
N LYS A 6 -10.74 -20.13 36.16
CA LYS A 6 -11.36 -19.59 34.94
C LYS A 6 -11.33 -18.05 34.88
N SER A 7 -11.33 -17.38 36.03
CA SER A 7 -11.23 -15.92 36.09
C SER A 7 -9.81 -15.42 35.82
N GLU A 8 -8.78 -16.16 36.23
CA GLU A 8 -7.39 -15.84 35.92
C GLU A 8 -7.09 -16.08 34.44
N THR A 9 -7.59 -17.15 33.85
CA THR A 9 -7.45 -17.37 32.39
C THR A 9 -8.23 -16.35 31.56
N GLN A 10 -9.41 -15.90 32.02
CA GLN A 10 -10.15 -14.80 31.38
C GLN A 10 -9.47 -13.44 31.57
N ASN A 11 -8.88 -13.17 32.74
CA ASN A 11 -8.13 -11.94 32.99
C ASN A 11 -6.81 -11.90 32.21
N ILE A 12 -6.14 -13.04 32.02
CA ILE A 12 -4.95 -13.16 31.16
C ILE A 12 -5.34 -12.98 29.68
N SER A 13 -6.46 -13.57 29.22
CA SER A 13 -6.90 -13.39 27.82
C SER A 13 -7.47 -11.99 27.54
N ALA A 14 -7.93 -11.26 28.56
CA ALA A 14 -8.37 -9.87 28.45
C ALA A 14 -7.21 -8.85 28.63
N ALA A 15 -6.11 -9.24 29.29
CA ALA A 15 -4.92 -8.40 29.48
C ALA A 15 -3.85 -8.57 28.38
N GLU A 16 -4.04 -9.50 27.44
CA GLU A 16 -3.08 -9.78 26.35
C GLU A 16 -3.59 -9.48 24.94
N GLU A 17 -4.58 -8.60 24.76
CA GLU A 17 -4.65 -7.85 23.51
C GLU A 17 -3.53 -6.79 23.53
N LYS A 18 -2.31 -7.21 23.19
CA LYS A 18 -1.19 -6.30 22.92
C LYS A 18 -1.53 -5.44 21.70
N VAL A 19 -2.39 -4.44 21.88
CA VAL A 19 -2.53 -3.33 20.94
C VAL A 19 -1.15 -2.66 20.91
N PRO A 20 -0.40 -2.70 19.80
CA PRO A 20 0.85 -1.97 19.72
C PRO A 20 0.50 -0.50 19.89
N SER A 21 0.95 0.12 20.99
CA SER A 21 0.59 1.48 21.40
C SER A 21 1.07 2.58 20.43
N ASN A 22 1.72 2.20 19.34
CA ASN A 22 2.35 3.08 18.36
C ASN A 22 1.80 2.91 16.93
N LEU A 23 0.65 2.23 16.75
CA LEU A 23 0.00 2.23 15.44
C LEU A 23 -0.52 3.64 15.12
N PRO A 24 -0.17 4.21 13.95
CA PRO A 24 -0.75 5.48 13.53
C PRO A 24 -2.28 5.36 13.47
N GLN A 25 -2.97 6.41 13.89
CA GLN A 25 -4.42 6.53 13.74
C GLN A 25 -4.70 7.57 12.70
N TRP A 26 -5.54 7.24 11.72
CA TRP A 26 -5.91 8.14 10.63
C TRP A 26 -7.24 8.80 10.93
N THR A 27 -7.35 9.45 12.09
CA THR A 27 -8.55 10.19 12.51
C THR A 27 -8.51 11.64 12.03
N LYS A 28 -9.68 12.30 11.95
CA LYS A 28 -9.78 13.72 11.61
C LYS A 28 -8.96 14.54 12.61
N GLY A 29 -7.98 15.30 12.11
CA GLY A 29 -7.02 16.07 12.92
C GLY A 29 -5.62 15.45 13.06
N ASN A 30 -5.46 14.17 12.71
CA ASN A 30 -4.16 13.45 12.79
C ASN A 30 -3.51 13.17 11.43
N TYR A 31 -4.07 13.66 10.33
CA TYR A 31 -3.45 13.58 9.00
C TYR A 31 -3.20 14.97 8.43
N GLU A 32 -1.99 15.16 7.92
CA GLU A 32 -1.61 16.32 7.12
C GLU A 32 -1.69 15.95 5.64
N ILE A 33 -2.03 16.93 4.79
CA ILE A 33 -2.00 16.71 3.34
C ILE A 33 -0.55 16.51 2.91
N ASN A 34 -0.24 15.33 2.39
CA ASN A 34 1.06 15.08 1.78
C ASN A 34 1.13 15.72 0.39
N TRP A 35 1.61 16.96 0.34
CA TRP A 35 1.73 17.73 -0.91
C TRP A 35 2.63 17.07 -1.96
N VAL A 36 3.61 16.24 -1.55
CA VAL A 36 4.42 15.45 -2.49
C VAL A 36 3.56 14.40 -3.18
N ALA A 37 2.74 13.66 -2.41
CA ALA A 37 1.81 12.68 -2.96
C ALA A 37 0.76 13.35 -3.87
N VAL A 38 0.25 14.51 -3.47
CA VAL A 38 -0.66 15.31 -4.30
C VAL A 38 -0.01 15.69 -5.62
N ALA A 39 1.23 16.18 -5.60
CA ALA A 39 1.95 16.51 -6.83
C ALA A 39 2.17 15.28 -7.73
N VAL A 40 2.62 14.16 -7.16
CA VAL A 40 2.84 12.92 -7.91
C VAL A 40 1.57 12.41 -8.57
N LEU A 41 0.41 12.53 -7.92
CA LEU A 41 -0.88 12.10 -8.47
C LEU A 41 -1.48 13.11 -9.46
N ALA A 42 -1.31 14.42 -9.23
CA ALA A 42 -1.91 15.46 -10.04
C ALA A 42 -1.10 15.80 -11.31
N LEU A 43 0.23 15.71 -11.26
CA LEU A 43 1.09 16.10 -12.38
C LEU A 43 0.87 15.26 -13.65
N PRO A 44 0.86 13.90 -13.61
CA PRO A 44 0.66 13.12 -14.83
C PRO A 44 -0.67 13.39 -15.56
N PRO A 45 -1.85 13.38 -14.92
CA PRO A 45 -3.11 13.65 -15.61
C PRO A 45 -3.20 15.11 -16.10
N THR A 46 -2.66 16.08 -15.36
CA THR A 46 -2.64 17.48 -15.82
C THR A 46 -1.75 17.66 -17.05
N MET A 47 -0.60 16.99 -17.12
CA MET A 47 0.27 16.98 -18.32
C MET A 47 -0.42 16.34 -19.52
N VAL A 48 -1.13 15.21 -19.32
CA VAL A 48 -1.90 14.56 -20.39
C VAL A 48 -3.01 15.47 -20.89
N PHE A 49 -3.76 16.10 -19.98
CA PHE A 49 -4.82 17.03 -20.34
C PHE A 49 -4.28 18.25 -21.10
N ALA A 50 -3.16 18.83 -20.66
CA ALA A 50 -2.49 19.93 -21.37
C ALA A 50 -2.03 19.52 -22.78
N ALA A 51 -1.49 18.31 -22.95
CA ALA A 51 -1.07 17.79 -24.25
C ALA A 51 -2.25 17.61 -25.21
N ILE A 52 -3.40 17.14 -24.71
CA ILE A 52 -4.65 17.04 -25.49
C ILE A 52 -5.09 18.43 -25.95
N LEU A 53 -5.14 19.42 -25.05
CA LEU A 53 -5.52 20.79 -25.39
C LEU A 53 -4.56 21.46 -26.39
N ALA A 54 -3.27 21.12 -26.33
CA ALA A 54 -2.26 21.60 -27.27
C ALA A 54 -2.29 20.88 -28.63
N GLY A 55 -3.18 19.90 -28.84
CA GLY A 55 -3.26 19.14 -30.09
C GLY A 55 -2.06 18.23 -30.34
N ILE A 56 -1.31 17.85 -29.30
CA ILE A 56 -0.15 16.95 -29.44
C ILE A 56 -0.67 15.53 -29.69
N PRO A 57 -0.36 14.91 -30.85
CA PRO A 57 -0.90 13.60 -31.17
C PRO A 57 -0.25 12.52 -30.31
N LEU A 58 -1.05 11.54 -29.88
CA LEU A 58 -0.55 10.33 -29.22
C LEU A 58 0.16 9.44 -30.24
N LEU A 59 1.49 9.36 -30.15
CA LEU A 59 2.27 8.45 -30.99
C LEU A 59 2.04 7.00 -30.57
N PRO A 60 1.88 6.04 -31.50
CA PRO A 60 1.72 4.62 -31.17
C PRO A 60 2.85 4.06 -30.31
N LYS A 61 4.09 4.53 -30.53
CA LYS A 61 5.26 4.15 -29.71
C LYS A 61 5.13 4.63 -28.26
N THR A 62 4.68 5.86 -28.06
CA THR A 62 4.44 6.42 -26.71
C THR A 62 3.35 5.64 -25.99
N PHE A 63 2.25 5.33 -26.68
CA PHE A 63 1.19 4.50 -26.13
C PHE A 63 1.70 3.09 -25.75
N ALA A 64 2.49 2.45 -26.61
CA ALA A 64 3.05 1.13 -26.34
C ALA A 64 3.97 1.13 -25.10
N VAL A 65 4.84 2.13 -24.95
CA VAL A 65 5.70 2.27 -23.77
C VAL A 65 4.88 2.54 -22.50
N ALA A 66 3.88 3.42 -22.57
CA ALA A 66 2.99 3.70 -21.46
C ALA A 66 2.20 2.45 -21.02
N ALA A 67 1.65 1.70 -21.98
CA ALA A 67 0.93 0.45 -21.72
C ALA A 67 1.84 -0.62 -21.11
N PHE A 68 3.07 -0.77 -21.62
CA PHE A 68 4.06 -1.68 -21.04
C PHE A 68 4.33 -1.36 -19.58
N PHE A 69 4.66 -0.10 -19.25
CA PHE A 69 4.95 0.28 -17.86
C PHE A 69 3.73 0.26 -16.95
N TYR A 70 2.54 0.57 -17.46
CA TYR A 70 1.29 0.42 -16.72
C TYR A 70 1.08 -1.03 -16.26
N VAL A 71 1.21 -1.99 -17.19
CA VAL A 71 1.07 -3.41 -16.88
C VAL A 71 2.22 -3.91 -16.02
N PHE A 72 3.47 -3.56 -16.37
CA PHE A 72 4.65 -4.04 -15.66
C PHE A 72 4.68 -3.55 -14.21
N ASN A 73 4.50 -2.25 -13.97
CA ASN A 73 4.53 -1.68 -12.63
C ASN A 73 3.32 -2.13 -11.80
N GLY A 74 2.11 -2.17 -12.39
CA GLY A 74 0.90 -2.58 -11.67
C GLY A 74 0.82 -4.09 -11.38
N MET A 75 1.13 -4.94 -12.37
CA MET A 75 1.00 -6.39 -12.22
C MET A 75 2.23 -7.02 -11.56
N ILE A 76 3.44 -6.68 -12.01
CA ILE A 76 4.68 -7.26 -11.47
C ILE A 76 5.13 -6.53 -10.21
N GLY A 77 5.06 -5.20 -10.21
CA GLY A 77 5.45 -4.37 -9.08
C GLY A 77 4.48 -4.44 -7.90
N ILE A 78 3.26 -3.96 -8.09
CA ILE A 78 2.27 -3.87 -7.00
C ILE A 78 1.63 -5.24 -6.72
N THR A 79 0.99 -5.86 -7.71
CA THR A 79 0.16 -7.05 -7.49
C THR A 79 0.99 -8.28 -7.09
N LEU A 80 2.00 -8.64 -7.88
CA LEU A 80 2.87 -9.78 -7.58
C LEU A 80 3.85 -9.44 -6.45
N GLY A 81 4.50 -8.27 -6.53
CA GLY A 81 5.54 -7.83 -5.61
C GLY A 81 5.02 -7.34 -4.27
N TYR A 82 4.60 -6.07 -4.20
CA TYR A 82 4.27 -5.40 -2.94
C TYR A 82 3.14 -6.14 -2.20
N HIS A 83 2.09 -6.54 -2.91
CA HIS A 83 0.92 -7.21 -2.35
C HIS A 83 1.22 -8.67 -1.97
N ARG A 84 1.38 -9.57 -2.95
CA ARG A 84 1.46 -11.02 -2.67
C ARG A 84 2.80 -11.45 -2.06
N LEU A 85 3.92 -11.00 -2.61
CA LEU A 85 5.25 -11.43 -2.19
C LEU A 85 5.72 -10.75 -0.88
N PHE A 86 5.62 -9.42 -0.78
CA PHE A 86 6.15 -8.68 0.37
C PHE A 86 5.15 -8.53 1.52
N SER A 87 3.87 -8.29 1.23
CA SER A 87 2.86 -8.08 2.28
C SER A 87 2.29 -9.40 2.80
N HIS A 88 1.78 -10.26 1.92
CA HIS A 88 1.16 -11.54 2.33
C HIS A 88 2.12 -12.72 2.41
N ARG A 89 3.35 -12.61 1.88
CA ARG A 89 4.31 -13.73 1.83
C ARG A 89 3.70 -14.99 1.22
N SER A 90 2.83 -14.83 0.20
CA SER A 90 2.05 -15.93 -0.38
C SER A 90 2.91 -16.98 -1.09
N PHE A 91 4.17 -16.66 -1.41
CA PHE A 91 5.13 -17.56 -2.01
C PHE A 91 6.56 -17.07 -1.73
N VAL A 92 7.55 -17.95 -1.96
CA VAL A 92 8.98 -17.61 -1.89
C VAL A 92 9.50 -17.42 -3.31
N ALA A 93 10.09 -16.24 -3.59
CA ALA A 93 10.63 -15.90 -4.90
C ALA A 93 12.15 -15.97 -4.92
N HIS A 94 12.74 -16.34 -6.06
CA HIS A 94 14.18 -16.19 -6.29
C HIS A 94 14.60 -14.71 -6.11
N PRO A 95 15.79 -14.40 -5.55
CA PRO A 95 16.23 -13.03 -5.31
C PRO A 95 16.13 -12.10 -6.54
N ILE A 96 16.39 -12.61 -7.74
CA ILE A 96 16.23 -11.85 -8.99
C ILE A 96 14.78 -11.34 -9.15
N LEU A 97 13.78 -12.21 -8.94
CA LEU A 97 12.38 -11.82 -9.03
C LEU A 97 11.99 -10.84 -7.92
N GLN A 98 12.56 -10.99 -6.72
CA GLN A 98 12.36 -10.02 -5.64
C GLN A 98 12.83 -8.62 -6.06
N TRP A 99 14.03 -8.52 -6.64
CA TRP A 99 14.55 -7.26 -7.16
C TRP A 99 13.72 -6.68 -8.30
N ILE A 100 13.28 -7.52 -9.27
CA ILE A 100 12.39 -7.10 -10.35
C ILE A 100 11.10 -6.49 -9.76
N CYS A 101 10.47 -7.17 -8.79
CA CYS A 101 9.28 -6.67 -8.11
C CYS A 101 9.53 -5.37 -7.34
N VAL A 102 10.69 -5.21 -6.68
CA VAL A 102 11.06 -3.96 -6.00
C VAL A 102 11.19 -2.80 -6.98
N PHE A 103 11.91 -2.99 -8.10
CA PHE A 103 12.10 -1.92 -9.09
C PHE A 103 10.81 -1.59 -9.86
N ALA A 104 10.05 -2.60 -10.27
CA ALA A 104 8.75 -2.41 -10.90
C ALA A 104 7.76 -1.70 -9.95
N GLY A 105 7.75 -2.07 -8.67
CA GLY A 105 6.91 -1.43 -7.66
C GLY A 105 7.34 0.01 -7.36
N ALA A 106 8.63 0.30 -7.36
CA ALA A 106 9.13 1.68 -7.24
C ALA A 106 8.66 2.55 -8.43
N GLY A 107 8.61 1.99 -9.63
CA GLY A 107 8.07 2.66 -10.83
C GLY A 107 6.56 2.93 -10.80
N ALA A 108 5.80 2.32 -9.88
CA ALA A 108 4.38 2.61 -9.69
C ALA A 108 4.11 3.88 -8.85
N PHE A 109 5.14 4.42 -8.19
CA PHE A 109 5.04 5.61 -7.34
C PHE A 109 4.10 5.49 -6.12
N GLU A 110 3.85 4.28 -5.61
CA GLU A 110 3.01 4.04 -4.41
C GLU A 110 3.82 3.96 -3.09
N GLY A 111 5.02 4.54 -3.08
CA GLY A 111 5.96 4.49 -1.96
C GLY A 111 6.86 3.25 -1.97
N SER A 112 7.62 3.05 -0.89
CA SER A 112 8.56 1.94 -0.78
C SER A 112 7.84 0.61 -0.47
N ALA A 113 8.41 -0.51 -0.90
CA ALA A 113 7.92 -1.85 -0.56
C ALA A 113 7.68 -2.05 0.95
N LYS A 114 8.57 -1.47 1.79
CA LYS A 114 8.45 -1.50 3.25
C LYS A 114 7.26 -0.69 3.76
N TRP A 115 7.07 0.53 3.26
CA TRP A 115 5.97 1.40 3.67
C TRP A 115 4.62 0.83 3.21
N TRP A 116 4.53 0.46 1.94
CA TRP A 116 3.33 -0.11 1.33
C TRP A 116 2.94 -1.40 2.07
N GLY A 117 3.90 -2.32 2.24
CA GLY A 117 3.60 -3.59 2.90
C GLY A 117 3.29 -3.49 4.40
N ARG A 118 3.83 -2.49 5.10
CA ARG A 118 3.42 -2.19 6.48
C ARG A 118 1.95 -1.76 6.51
N ASN A 119 1.59 -0.78 5.70
CA ASN A 119 0.23 -0.22 5.70
C ASN A 119 -0.80 -1.25 5.22
N HIS A 120 -0.47 -2.07 4.22
CA HIS A 120 -1.35 -3.14 3.75
C HIS A 120 -1.64 -4.19 4.84
N ARG A 121 -0.64 -4.54 5.65
CA ARG A 121 -0.84 -5.45 6.80
C ARG A 121 -1.70 -4.81 7.90
N ILE A 122 -1.54 -3.51 8.14
CA ILE A 122 -2.38 -2.76 9.08
C ILE A 122 -3.83 -2.73 8.57
N HIS A 123 -4.05 -2.41 7.29
CA HIS A 123 -5.36 -2.45 6.64
C HIS A 123 -6.05 -3.80 6.88
N HIS A 124 -5.41 -4.91 6.54
CA HIS A 124 -5.98 -6.25 6.78
C HIS A 124 -6.23 -6.60 8.25
N SER A 125 -5.47 -6.01 9.19
CA SER A 125 -5.62 -6.29 10.62
C SER A 125 -6.71 -5.44 11.28
N TYR A 126 -7.06 -4.30 10.68
CA TYR A 126 -7.94 -3.28 11.29
C TYR A 126 -8.96 -2.71 10.29
N VAL A 127 -9.39 -3.51 9.32
CA VAL A 127 -10.32 -3.14 8.23
C VAL A 127 -11.50 -2.34 8.76
N ASP A 128 -11.82 -1.21 8.13
CA ASP A 128 -12.96 -0.35 8.44
C ASP A 128 -12.97 0.18 9.89
N THR A 129 -11.79 0.40 10.47
CA THR A 129 -11.63 1.07 11.76
C THR A 129 -10.75 2.33 11.62
N PRO A 130 -10.72 3.24 12.62
CA PRO A 130 -9.82 4.40 12.59
C PRO A 130 -8.31 4.07 12.52
N LYS A 131 -7.95 2.79 12.72
CA LYS A 131 -6.58 2.26 12.57
C LYS A 131 -6.31 1.74 11.17
N ASP A 132 -7.29 1.76 10.27
CA ASP A 132 -7.08 1.40 8.86
C ASP A 132 -6.52 2.62 8.10
N PRO A 133 -5.35 2.53 7.44
CA PRO A 133 -4.87 3.58 6.55
C PRO A 133 -5.83 3.88 5.40
N TYR A 134 -6.70 2.92 5.04
CA TYR A 134 -7.63 2.97 3.92
C TYR A 134 -9.09 2.83 4.37
N ASP A 135 -9.41 3.29 5.58
CA ASP A 135 -10.75 3.23 6.18
C ASP A 135 -11.84 3.72 5.21
N ALA A 136 -12.59 2.78 4.63
CA ALA A 136 -13.61 3.05 3.62
C ALA A 136 -14.86 3.74 4.20
N THR A 137 -15.00 3.77 5.54
CA THR A 137 -16.13 4.43 6.21
C THR A 137 -16.03 5.96 6.15
N ARG A 138 -14.88 6.50 5.73
CA ARG A 138 -14.61 7.94 5.64
C ARG A 138 -15.07 8.58 4.32
N GLY A 139 -15.52 7.78 3.35
CA GLY A 139 -15.80 8.21 1.97
C GLY A 139 -14.53 8.37 1.14
#